data_AF-A0A9D4RLE9-F1
#
_entry.id   AF-A0A9D4RLE9-F1
#
_cell.length_a   1.000
_cell.length_b   1.000
_cell.length_c   1.000
_cell.angle_alpha   90.00
_cell.angle_beta   90.00
_cell.angle_gamma   90.00
#
_symmetry.space_group_name_H-M   'P 1'
#
loop_
_entity.id
_entity.type
_entity.pdbx_description
1 polymer ?
#
loop_
_entity_poly.entity_id
_entity_poly.type
_entity_poly.pdbx_seq_one_letter_code
_entity_poly.pdbx_strand_id
1 'polypeptide(L)' 'MLAYTVYMYDTVKSTFRTVTNENIQEPRGACPGSGDTVLVCSQNNDSIVHLTIDGKILGTFPVDMKFPCSMCV' A
#
# COMPACT_ATOMS: atom_id res chain seq x y z
N MET A 1 7.46 18.22 1.53
CA MET A 1 6.87 16.97 2.03
C MET A 1 6.56 16.13 0.80
N LEU A 2 7.26 15.02 0.58
CA LEU A 2 7.00 14.15 -0.57
C LEU A 2 5.68 13.42 -0.29
N ALA A 3 4.68 13.62 -1.15
CA ALA A 3 3.41 12.90 -1.04
C ALA A 3 3.59 11.50 -1.63
N TYR A 4 3.88 10.53 -0.78
CA TYR A 4 3.99 9.14 -1.19
C TYR A 4 2.60 8.59 -1.51
N THR A 5 2.47 8.06 -2.73
CA THR A 5 1.17 7.82 -3.35
C THR A 5 1.11 6.43 -3.95
N VAL A 6 0.01 5.72 -3.66
CA VAL A 6 -0.35 4.45 -4.29
C VAL A 6 -1.43 4.71 -5.33
N TYR A 7 -1.23 4.15 -6.53
CA TYR A 7 -2.21 4.23 -7.62
C TYR A 7 -2.85 2.85 -7.81
N MET A 8 -4.18 2.83 -7.82
CA MET A 8 -4.96 1.64 -8.15
C MET A 8 -5.76 1.93 -9.42
N TYR A 9 -5.68 1.05 -10.40
CA TYR A 9 -6.40 1.17 -11.65
C TYR A 9 -7.54 0.15 -11.69
N ASP A 10 -8.77 0.64 -11.78
CA ASP A 10 -9.95 -0.20 -12.00
C ASP A 10 -10.10 -0.39 -13.51
N THR A 11 -9.82 -1.60 -13.98
CA THR A 11 -9.90 -1.95 -15.41
C THR A 11 -11.33 -2.00 -15.94
N VAL A 12 -12.31 -2.31 -15.08
CA VAL A 12 -13.72 -2.41 -15.46
C VAL A 12 -14.31 -1.02 -15.64
N LYS A 13 -14.01 -0.10 -14.72
CA LYS A 13 -14.49 1.29 -14.77
C LYS A 13 -13.58 2.20 -15.57
N SER A 14 -12.38 1.74 -15.92
CA SER A 14 -11.33 2.55 -16.56
C SER A 14 -10.99 3.82 -15.76
N THR A 15 -10.90 3.70 -14.44
CA THR A 15 -10.61 4.83 -13.53
C THR A 15 -9.39 4.58 -12.66
N PHE A 16 -8.73 5.67 -12.25
CA PHE A 16 -7.66 5.63 -11.26
C PHE A 16 -8.19 6.03 -9.90
N ARG A 17 -7.64 5.40 -8.86
CA ARG A 17 -7.76 5.80 -7.47
C ARG A 17 -6.37 6.09 -6.93
N THR A 18 -6.29 7.19 -6.19
CA THR A 18 -5.05 7.71 -5.64
C THR A 18 -5.17 7.66 -4.13
N VAL A 19 -4.22 6.99 -3.47
CA VAL A 19 -4.16 6.91 -2.02
C VAL A 19 -2.86 7.53 -1.55
N THR A 20 -2.98 8.63 -0.82
CA THR A 20 -1.86 9.29 -0.15
C THR A 20 -2.07 9.12 1.35
N ASN A 21 -1.06 8.57 2.03
CA ASN A 21 -1.10 8.39 3.48
C ASN A 21 0.31 8.47 4.06
N GLU A 22 0.46 9.15 5.19
CA GLU A 22 1.75 9.33 5.87
C GLU A 22 2.38 8.01 6.37
N ASN A 23 1.58 6.97 6.57
CA ASN A 23 2.05 5.64 6.94
C ASN A 23 2.67 4.88 5.75
N ILE A 24 2.46 5.35 4.52
CA ILE A 24 3.01 4.74 3.30
C ILE A 24 4.18 5.59 2.84
N GLN A 25 5.36 5.42 3.43
CA GLN A 25 6.58 6.09 2.96
C GLN A 25 7.34 5.22 1.98
N GLU A 26 7.67 5.79 0.81
CA GLU A 26 8.41 5.15 -0.28
C GLU A 26 7.80 3.78 -0.67
N PRO A 27 6.58 3.76 -1.25
CA PRO A 27 5.90 2.51 -1.60
C PRO A 27 6.64 1.77 -2.71
N ARG A 28 7.10 0.55 -2.42
CA ARG A 28 7.92 -0.26 -3.36
C ARG A 28 7.24 -1.50 -3.90
N GLY A 29 6.43 -2.16 -3.08
CA GLY A 29 5.77 -3.41 -3.40
C GLY A 29 4.33 -3.38 -2.94
N ALA A 30 3.46 -4.08 -3.66
CA ALA A 30 2.08 -4.28 -3.27
C ALA A 30 1.61 -5.68 -3.68
N CYS A 31 0.69 -6.25 -2.93
CA CYS A 31 -0.01 -7.47 -3.32
C CYS A 31 -1.49 -7.39 -2.90
N PRO A 32 -2.38 -8.16 -3.54
CA PRO A 32 -3.75 -8.31 -3.07
C PRO A 32 -3.78 -8.83 -1.63
N GLY A 33 -4.69 -8.31 -0.82
CA GLY A 33 -5.05 -8.91 0.47
C GLY A 33 -6.29 -9.80 0.33
N SER A 34 -6.87 -10.22 1.45
CA SER A 34 -8.16 -10.90 1.45
C SER A 34 -9.29 -9.94 1.05
N GLY A 35 -10.18 -10.37 0.15
CA GLY A 35 -11.31 -9.55 -0.32
C GLY A 35 -10.85 -8.29 -1.04
N ASP A 36 -11.57 -7.19 -0.84
CA ASP A 36 -11.33 -5.90 -1.50
C ASP A 36 -10.23 -5.08 -0.80
N THR A 37 -9.07 -5.71 -0.58
CA THR A 37 -7.93 -5.09 0.12
C THR A 37 -6.61 -5.27 -0.60
N VAL A 38 -5.65 -4.42 -0.25
CA VAL A 38 -4.28 -4.39 -0.77
C VAL A 38 -3.34 -4.25 0.41
N LEU A 39 -2.20 -4.92 0.32
CA LEU A 39 -1.08 -4.76 1.25
C LEU A 39 0.05 -4.04 0.50
N VAL A 40 0.67 -3.04 1.13
CA VAL A 40 1.72 -2.21 0.52
C VAL A 40 2.96 -2.17 1.40
N CYS A 41 4.13 -2.43 0.83
CA CYS A 41 5.41 -2.17 1.49
C CYS A 41 5.57 -0.67 1.70
N SER A 42 5.76 -0.24 2.94
CA SER A 42 6.32 1.08 3.23
C SER A 42 7.81 0.94 3.54
N GLN A 43 8.65 1.22 2.55
CA GLN A 43 10.08 0.98 2.63
C GLN A 43 10.74 1.76 3.78
N ASN A 44 10.46 3.06 3.92
CA ASN A 44 11.13 3.87 4.94
C ASN A 44 10.55 3.71 6.36
N ASN A 45 9.39 3.09 6.49
CA ASN A 45 8.78 2.81 7.80
C ASN A 45 9.01 1.37 8.26
N ASP A 46 9.77 0.55 7.51
CA ASP A 46 9.99 -0.87 7.81
C ASP A 46 8.67 -1.61 8.16
N SER A 47 7.62 -1.35 7.36
CA SER A 47 6.27 -1.84 7.66
C SER A 47 5.45 -2.18 6.41
N ILE A 48 4.36 -2.91 6.64
CA ILE A 48 3.32 -3.22 5.66
C ILE A 48 2.09 -2.41 6.02
N VAL A 49 1.52 -1.69 5.06
CA VAL A 49 0.25 -0.96 5.22
C VAL A 49 -0.85 -1.77 4.56
N HIS A 50 -1.91 -2.08 5.31
CA HIS A 50 -3.11 -2.75 4.81
C HIS A 50 -4.20 -1.71 4.58
N LEU A 51 -4.79 -1.72 3.38
CA LEU A 51 -5.83 -0.78 3.00
C LEU A 51 -6.90 -1.44 2.12
N THR A 52 -8.09 -0.85 2.10
CA THR A 52 -9.12 -1.23 1.13
C THR A 52 -8.81 -0.67 -0.26
N ILE A 53 -9.41 -1.25 -1.30
CA ILE A 53 -9.31 -0.71 -2.68
C ILE A 53 -9.90 0.70 -2.82
N ASP A 54 -10.74 1.13 -1.88
CA ASP A 54 -11.27 2.50 -1.79
C ASP A 54 -10.32 3.46 -1.03
N GLY A 55 -9.15 2.97 -0.58
CA GLY A 55 -8.11 3.79 0.03
C GLY A 55 -8.21 3.97 1.55
N LYS A 56 -9.12 3.26 2.23
CA LYS A 56 -9.20 3.30 3.69
C LYS A 56 -8.08 2.46 4.29
N ILE A 57 -7.27 3.05 5.18
CA ILE A 57 -6.26 2.30 5.96
C ILE A 57 -6.97 1.41 6.99
N LEU A 58 -6.62 0.13 6.98
CA LEU A 58 -7.09 -0.88 7.93
C LEU A 58 -6.08 -1.11 9.05
N GLY A 59 -4.78 -0.99 8.75
CA GLY A 59 -3.72 -1.11 9.75
C GLY A 59 -2.32 -0.95 9.16
N THR A 60 -1.35 -0.75 10.04
CA THR A 60 0.08 -0.71 9.72
C THR A 60 0.78 -1.73 10.60
N PHE A 61 1.58 -2.59 9.98
CA PHE A 61 2.22 -3.72 10.64
C PHE A 61 3.73 -3.60 10.46
N PRO A 62 4.49 -3.31 11.54
CA PRO A 62 5.95 -3.37 11.50
C PRO A 62 6.41 -4.77 11.09
N VAL A 63 7.49 -4.85 10.31
CA VAL A 63 8.13 -6.11 9.95
C VAL A 63 9.53 -6.16 10.52
N ASP A 64 10.00 -7.36 10.86
CA ASP A 64 11.38 -7.57 11.33
C ASP A 64 12.35 -7.65 10.14
N MET A 65 12.34 -6.61 9.31
CA MET A 65 13.27 -6.40 8.21
C MET A 65 13.36 -4.91 7.87
N LYS A 66 14.50 -4.50 7.31
CA LYS A 66 14.66 -3.13 6.82
C LYS A 66 14.31 -3.02 5.34
N PHE A 67 13.68 -1.91 4.97
CA PHE A 67 13.39 -1.52 3.60
C PHE A 67 12.60 -2.58 2.81
N PRO A 68 11.39 -3.00 3.26
CA PRO A 68 10.58 -3.95 2.51
C PRO A 68 10.29 -3.40 1.10
N CYS A 69 10.56 -4.24 0.08
CA CYS A 69 10.47 -3.84 -1.33
C CYS A 69 9.45 -4.64 -2.14
N SER A 70 9.17 -5.89 -1.74
CA SER A 70 8.29 -6.80 -2.46
C SER A 70 7.59 -7.73 -1.49
N MET A 71 6.38 -8.16 -1.86
CA MET A 71 5.58 -9.14 -1.10
C MET A 71 4.86 -10.06 -2.08
N CYS A 72 4.58 -11.27 -1.64
CA CYS A 72 3.66 -12.20 -2.28
C CYS A 72 2.80 -12.85 -1.20
N VAL A 73 1.57 -13.17 -1.56
CA VAL A 73 0.65 -13.99 -0.76
C VAL A 73 0.26 -15.22 -1.56
#